data_AF-A0A268QWD6-F1
#
_entry.id   AF-A0A268QWD6-F1
#
_cell.length_a   1.000
_cell.length_b   1.000
_cell.length_c   1.000
_cell.angle_alpha   90.00
_cell.angle_beta   90.00
_cell.angle_gamma   90.00
#
_symmetry.space_group_name_H-M   'P 1'
#
loop_
_entity.id
_entity.type
_entity.pdbx_description
1 polymer ?
#
loop_
_entity_poly.entity_id
_entity_poly.type
_entity_poly.pdbx_seq_one_letter_code
_entity_poly.pdbx_strand_id
1 'polypeptide(L)' 'FQGEYIQQKRNVIFIGNSGTGKSHLSIALGEEAINQGYTVKYYTAARLSNELMEAQDEKRLLQLEKQW' A
#
# COMPACT_ATOMS: atom_id res chain seq x y z
N PHE A 1 -3.38 1.48 19.75
CA PHE A 1 -3.58 1.48 18.29
C PHE A 1 -3.12 0.13 17.75
N GLN A 2 -3.88 -0.95 17.99
CA GLN A 2 -3.52 -2.31 17.60
C GLN A 2 -4.04 -2.65 16.19
N GLY A 3 -3.75 -1.80 15.20
CA GLY A 3 -4.16 -2.09 13.81
C GLY A 3 -5.68 -2.13 13.53
N GLU A 4 -6.54 -1.62 14.42
CA GLU A 4 -8.02 -1.68 14.29
C GLU A 4 -8.56 -1.18 12.93
N TYR A 5 -7.86 -0.25 12.29
CA TYR A 5 -8.20 0.25 10.96
C TYR A 5 -8.26 -0.87 9.90
N ILE A 6 -7.43 -1.92 10.03
CA ILE A 6 -7.40 -3.06 9.12
C ILE A 6 -8.68 -3.87 9.27
N GLN A 7 -9.05 -4.25 10.50
CA GLN A 7 -10.26 -5.02 10.78
C GLN A 7 -11.52 -4.25 10.38
N GLN A 8 -11.51 -2.93 10.55
CA GLN A 8 -12.61 -2.04 10.20
C GLN A 8 -12.61 -1.63 8.72
N LYS A 9 -11.64 -2.10 7.91
CA LYS A 9 -11.46 -1.74 6.50
C LYS A 9 -11.43 -0.22 6.26
N ARG A 10 -10.79 0.53 7.17
CA ARG A 10 -10.64 1.98 7.07
C ARG A 10 -9.30 2.35 6.43
N ASN A 11 -9.37 3.23 5.44
CA ASN A 11 -8.19 3.81 4.82
C ASN A 11 -7.56 4.86 5.74
N VAL A 12 -6.23 4.84 5.86
CA VAL A 12 -5.45 5.86 6.57
C VAL A 12 -4.72 6.72 5.53
N ILE A 13 -4.93 8.03 5.58
CA ILE A 13 -4.34 8.97 4.62
C ILE A 13 -3.54 10.02 5.39
N PHE A 14 -2.24 10.12 5.08
CA PHE A 14 -1.37 11.18 5.61
C PHE A 14 -1.26 12.33 4.62
N ILE A 15 -1.64 13.55 5.03
CA ILE A 15 -1.63 14.75 4.20
C ILE A 15 -0.69 15.79 4.82
N GLY A 16 0.17 16.41 4.01
CA GLY A 16 1.08 17.47 4.44
C GLY A 16 2.28 17.67 3.52
N ASN A 17 3.02 18.75 3.75
CA ASN A 17 4.20 19.16 2.96
C ASN A 17 5.25 18.05 2.81
N SER A 18 6.07 18.12 1.76
CA SER A 18 7.18 17.17 1.59
C SER A 18 8.11 17.18 2.82
N GLY A 19 8.68 16.01 3.15
CA GLY A 19 9.61 15.89 4.29
C GLY A 19 8.97 15.81 5.69
N THR A 20 7.64 15.93 5.84
CA THR A 20 6.97 15.91 7.16
C THR A 20 6.78 14.52 7.78
N GLY A 21 7.47 13.49 7.29
CA GLY A 21 7.40 12.14 7.88
C GLY A 21 6.23 11.27 7.45
N LYS A 22 5.43 11.66 6.44
CA LYS A 22 4.29 10.85 5.94
C LYS A 22 4.66 9.40 5.62
N SER A 23 5.74 9.21 4.85
CA SER A 23 6.23 7.86 4.51
C SER A 23 6.77 7.12 5.74
N HIS A 24 7.38 7.83 6.69
CA HIS A 24 7.86 7.22 7.93
C HIS A 24 6.69 6.69 8.77
N LEU A 25 5.61 7.47 8.90
CA LEU A 25 4.41 7.06 9.61
C LEU A 25 3.69 5.88 8.91
N SER A 26 3.60 5.88 7.58
CA SER A 26 3.01 4.76 6.85
C SER A 26 3.83 3.47 6.99
N ILE A 27 5.15 3.59 7.06
CA ILE A 27 6.04 2.44 7.32
C ILE A 27 5.81 1.93 8.74
N ALA A 28 5.78 2.80 9.75
CA ALA A 28 5.53 2.39 11.13
C ALA A 28 4.18 1.65 11.30
N LEU A 29 3.12 2.11 10.60
CA LEU A 29 1.84 1.40 10.57
C LEU A 29 1.95 0.03 9.90
N GLY A 30 2.71 -0.09 8.81
CA GLY A 30 2.94 -1.34 8.11
C GLY A 30 3.74 -2.34 8.96
N GLU A 31 4.79 -1.89 9.64
CA GLU A 31 5.56 -2.73 10.58
C GLU A 31 4.69 -3.29 11.70
N GLU A 32 3.80 -2.47 12.27
CA GLU A 32 2.87 -2.93 13.30
C GLU A 32 1.85 -3.94 12.73
N ALA A 33 1.40 -3.77 11.49
CA ALA A 33 0.55 -4.75 10.83
C ALA A 33 1.28 -6.08 10.58
N ILE A 34 2.58 -6.04 10.23
CA ILE A 34 3.42 -7.23 10.09
C ILE A 34 3.53 -7.97 11.43
N ASN A 35 3.77 -7.25 12.53
CA ASN A 35 3.83 -7.84 13.87
C ASN A 35 2.52 -8.53 14.29
N GLN A 36 1.39 -8.12 13.70
CA GLN A 36 0.07 -8.73 13.91
C GLN A 36 -0.24 -9.86 12.92
N GLY A 37 0.71 -10.24 12.04
CA GLY A 37 0.57 -11.34 11.10
C GLY A 37 -0.03 -10.96 9.74
N TYR A 38 -0.21 -9.67 9.43
CA TYR A 38 -0.66 -9.23 8.12
C TYR A 38 0.49 -9.16 7.11
N THR A 39 0.21 -9.52 5.85
CA THR A 39 1.13 -9.24 4.74
C THR A 39 0.98 -7.79 4.29
N VAL A 40 2.10 -7.07 4.22
CA VAL A 40 2.15 -5.66 3.82
C VAL A 40 2.98 -5.52 2.54
N LYS A 41 2.53 -4.68 1.61
CA LYS A 41 3.27 -4.27 0.42
C LYS A 41 3.42 -2.75 0.41
N TYR A 42 4.64 -2.27 0.19
CA TYR A 42 4.92 -0.86 -0.02
C TYR A 42 5.01 -0.54 -1.52
N TYR A 43 4.27 0.46 -1.95
CA TYR A 43 4.21 0.90 -3.34
C TYR A 43 4.25 2.41 -3.44
N THR A 44 4.94 2.92 -4.45
CA THR A 44 4.74 4.30 -4.89
C THR A 44 3.59 4.34 -5.90
N ALA A 45 2.84 5.46 -5.93
CA ALA A 45 1.78 5.65 -6.92
C ALA A 45 2.32 5.55 -8.36
N ALA A 46 3.53 6.08 -8.61
CA ALA A 46 4.19 6.01 -9.91
C ALA A 46 4.49 4.56 -10.32
N ARG A 47 5.06 3.75 -9.42
CA ARG A 47 5.34 2.33 -9.70
C ARG A 47 4.05 1.55 -9.98
N LEU A 48 3.03 1.76 -9.16
CA LEU A 48 1.73 1.12 -9.36
C LEU A 48 1.12 1.48 -10.71
N SER A 49 1.14 2.78 -11.07
CA SER A 49 0.62 3.25 -12.35
C SER A 49 1.34 2.60 -13.53
N ASN A 50 2.66 2.49 -13.47
CA ASN A 50 3.46 1.88 -14.53
C ASN A 50 3.17 0.37 -14.65
N GLU A 51 3.18 -0.38 -13.54
CA GLU A 51 2.90 -1.83 -13.56
C GLU A 51 1.50 -2.14 -14.12
N LEU A 52 0.50 -1.32 -13.80
CA LEU A 52 -0.86 -1.49 -14.34
C LEU A 52 -0.94 -1.18 -15.83
N MET A 53 -0.21 -0.17 -16.31
CA MET A 53 -0.18 0.21 -17.73
C MET A 53 0.50 -0.88 -18.57
N GLU A 54 1.66 -1.37 -18.13
CA GLU A 54 2.38 -2.47 -18.78
C GLU A 54 1.53 -3.75 -18.81
N ALA A 55 0.88 -4.10 -17.70
CA ALA A 55 0.02 -5.28 -17.65
C ALA A 55 -1.23 -5.16 -18.54
N GLN A 56 -1.74 -3.94 -18.76
CA GLN A 56 -2.81 -3.70 -19.70
C GLN A 56 -2.33 -3.91 -21.15
N ASP A 57 -1.19 -3.35 -21.52
CA ASP A 57 -0.60 -3.46 -22.86
C ASP A 57 -0.26 -4.92 -23.21
N GLU A 58 0.26 -5.68 -22.24
CA GLU A 58 0.58 -7.11 -22.39
C GLU A 58 -0.65 -8.05 -22.29
N LYS A 59 -1.86 -7.51 -22.07
CA LYS A 59 -3.09 -8.28 -21.79
C LYS A 59 -2.96 -9.24 -20.61
N ARG A 60 -2.17 -8.87 -19.59
CA ARG A 60 -1.93 -9.62 -18.35
C ARG A 60 -2.53 -8.97 -17.11
N LEU A 61 -3.33 -7.90 -17.25
CA LEU A 61 -3.93 -7.16 -16.13
C LEU A 61 -4.66 -8.06 -15.11
N LEU A 62 -5.47 -9.02 -15.57
CA LEU A 62 -6.18 -9.97 -14.69
C LEU A 62 -5.24 -10.90 -13.92
N GLN A 63 -4.06 -11.20 -14.46
CA GLN A 63 -3.06 -12.00 -13.77
C GLN A 63 -2.36 -11.17 -12.69
N LEU A 64 -2.07 -9.90 -12.99
CA LEU A 64 -1.50 -8.97 -12.02
C LEU A 64 -2.47 -8.75 -10.85
N GLU A 65 -3.76 -8.54 -11.10
CA GLU A 65 -4.78 -8.35 -10.05
C GLU A 65 -4.85 -9.52 -9.06
N LYS A 66 -4.68 -10.76 -9.54
CA LYS A 66 -4.68 -11.96 -8.69
C LYS A 66 -3.46 -12.07 -7.77
N GLN A 67 -2.41 -11.30 -8.01
CA GLN A 67 -1.19 -11.32 -7.18
C GLN A 67 -1.29 -10.39 -5.97
N TRP A 68 -2.36 -9.60 -5.85
CA TRP A 68 -2.57 -8.60 -4.81
C TRP A 68 -3.30 -9.19 -3.61
#